data_AF-A0A932N1B6-F1
#
_entry.id   AF-A0A932N1B6-F1
#
_cell.length_a   1.000
_cell.length_b   1.000
_cell.length_c   1.000
_cell.angle_alpha   90.00
_cell.angle_beta   90.00
_cell.angle_gamma   90.00
#
_symmetry.space_group_name_H-M   'P 1'
#
loop_
_entity.id
_entity.type
_entity.pdbx_description
1 polymer ?
#
loop_
_entity_poly.entity_id
_entity_poly.type
_entity_poly.pdbx_seq_one_letter_code
_entity_poly.pdbx_strand_id
1 'polypeptide(L)'
;MFIALGMDVQFGLRRRESGVVGIGVEALASGSSQVQGQSAEEGGVAALLNRLFATIYPPDRGRFTSQELIQWLERGGMSLSAPYLSQLRTGQRRRPSPEVIELIAEFFGIRADYFTDSDYRQALDAELDWLDLARNPDVRRLTSLLLELDADSREQFLSACGV
;
A
#
# COMPACT_ATOMS: atom_id res chain seq x y z
N MET A 1 -2.60 17.35 3.10
CA MET A 1 -2.70 16.98 4.52
C MET A 1 -4.06 16.35 4.73
N PHE A 2 -4.11 15.01 4.86
CA PHE A 2 -5.18 14.16 5.43
C PHE A 2 -5.02 12.74 4.86
N ILE A 3 -3.94 12.04 5.23
CA ILE A 3 -4.13 10.62 5.52
C ILE A 3 -4.73 10.60 6.91
N ALA A 4 -6.03 10.33 6.97
CA ALA A 4 -6.76 10.14 8.20
C ALA A 4 -6.24 8.88 8.92
N LEU A 5 -5.15 9.04 9.67
CA LEU A 5 -4.76 8.16 10.77
C LEU A 5 -5.84 8.28 11.84
N GLY A 6 -6.95 7.58 11.62
CA GLY A 6 -8.16 7.68 12.43
C GLY A 6 -9.42 7.11 11.78
N MET A 7 -9.33 6.43 10.63
CA MET A 7 -10.48 5.67 10.13
C MET A 7 -10.50 4.29 10.79
N ASP A 8 -11.31 4.23 11.83
CA ASP A 8 -12.09 3.09 12.28
C ASP A 8 -12.32 2.11 11.11
N VAL A 9 -11.78 0.89 11.21
CA VAL A 9 -12.04 -0.21 10.25
C VAL A 9 -13.42 -0.81 10.53
N GLN A 10 -14.40 0.07 10.77
CA GLN A 10 -15.83 -0.22 10.79
C GLN A 10 -16.49 0.75 9.82
N PHE A 11 -17.38 0.23 8.99
CA PHE A 11 -18.23 0.94 8.02
C PHE A 11 -17.68 1.22 6.63
N GLY A 12 -17.97 0.26 5.76
CA GLY A 12 -17.97 0.44 4.30
C GLY A 12 -18.66 -0.67 3.52
N LEU A 13 -19.54 -1.49 4.12
CA LEU A 13 -20.43 -2.38 3.38
C LEU A 13 -21.44 -1.53 2.59
N ARG A 14 -20.98 -0.89 1.51
CA ARG A 14 -21.85 -0.39 0.47
C ARG A 14 -22.45 -1.65 -0.15
N ARG A 15 -23.68 -1.95 0.25
CA ARG A 15 -24.54 -3.02 -0.26
C ARG A 15 -24.56 -2.94 -1.79
N ARG A 16 -23.59 -3.56 -2.45
CA ARG A 16 -23.75 -4.04 -3.82
C ARG A 16 -24.61 -5.29 -3.68
N GLU A 17 -25.74 -5.21 -4.35
CA GLU A 17 -26.80 -6.19 -4.30
C GLU A 17 -26.23 -7.57 -4.66
N SER A 18 -26.65 -8.57 -3.87
CA SER A 18 -26.12 -9.92 -3.84
C SER A 18 -25.88 -10.52 -5.23
N GLY A 19 -24.61 -10.56 -5.62
CA GLY A 19 -24.07 -11.47 -6.61
C GLY A 19 -22.74 -11.95 -6.07
N VAL A 20 -22.66 -13.23 -5.66
CA VAL A 20 -21.39 -13.85 -5.29
C VAL A 20 -20.55 -13.92 -6.56
N VAL A 21 -19.72 -12.90 -6.81
CA VAL A 21 -18.75 -12.93 -7.90
C VAL A 21 -17.55 -13.74 -7.39
N GLY A 22 -17.61 -15.04 -7.65
CA GLY A 22 -16.45 -15.89 -7.51
C GLY A 22 -15.44 -15.51 -8.60
N ILE A 23 -14.39 -14.75 -8.24
CA ILE A 23 -13.26 -14.51 -9.15
C ILE A 23 -12.40 -15.77 -9.18
N GLY A 24 -12.96 -16.83 -9.77
CA GLY A 24 -12.28 -18.06 -10.13
C GLY A 24 -11.74 -17.95 -11.54
N VAL A 25 -10.59 -17.28 -11.71
CA VAL A 25 -9.92 -17.24 -13.00
C VAL A 25 -9.18 -18.56 -13.21
N GLU A 26 -9.86 -19.52 -13.81
CA GLU A 26 -9.27 -20.78 -14.27
C GLU A 26 -8.31 -20.53 -15.44
N ALA A 27 -7.23 -21.30 -15.43
CA ALA A 27 -6.08 -21.18 -16.30
C ALA A 27 -6.37 -21.64 -17.73
N LEU A 28 -5.82 -20.91 -18.71
CA LEU A 28 -5.40 -21.49 -19.98
C LEU A 28 -3.91 -21.25 -20.15
N ALA A 29 -3.15 -22.32 -19.99
CA ALA A 29 -1.77 -22.43 -20.42
C ALA A 29 -1.73 -22.74 -21.92
N SER A 30 -0.90 -22.02 -22.68
CA SER A 30 -0.09 -22.54 -23.80
C SER A 30 0.65 -21.40 -24.52
N GLY A 31 1.91 -21.66 -24.89
CA GLY A 31 2.50 -21.12 -26.12
C GLY A 31 3.39 -19.87 -26.01
N SER A 32 4.66 -20.12 -25.69
CA SER A 32 5.88 -19.41 -26.16
C SER A 32 5.77 -18.26 -27.17
N SER A 33 6.38 -17.11 -26.86
CA SER A 33 7.59 -16.61 -27.55
C SER A 33 8.00 -15.23 -27.05
N GLN A 34 9.33 -15.05 -26.97
CA GLN A 34 10.04 -13.92 -26.39
C GLN A 34 9.77 -12.59 -27.08
N VAL A 35 9.64 -11.52 -26.28
CA VAL A 35 10.20 -10.21 -26.62
C VAL A 35 10.92 -9.68 -25.38
N GLN A 36 12.24 -9.62 -25.49
CA GLN A 36 13.13 -8.96 -24.55
C GLN A 36 13.12 -7.48 -24.89
N GLY A 37 12.67 -6.64 -23.95
CA GLY A 37 12.65 -5.19 -24.11
C GLY A 37 11.91 -4.52 -22.97
N GLN A 38 12.65 -4.12 -21.93
CA GLN A 38 12.41 -3.01 -20.99
C GLN A 38 13.04 -3.34 -19.63
N SER A 39 14.15 -2.68 -19.31
CA SER A 39 14.80 -2.73 -18.00
C SER A 39 14.32 -1.60 -17.06
N ALA A 40 13.23 -0.87 -17.35
CA ALA A 40 12.92 0.42 -16.72
C ALA A 40 11.42 0.77 -16.64
N GLU A 41 10.60 -0.11 -16.07
CA GLU A 41 9.31 0.25 -15.45
C GLU A 41 9.44 -0.17 -13.99
N GLU A 42 10.24 0.56 -13.22
CA GLU A 42 10.78 0.18 -11.92
C GLU A 42 9.66 -0.18 -10.92
N GLY A 43 9.37 -1.48 -10.85
CA GLY A 43 8.57 -2.11 -9.81
C GLY A 43 7.28 -2.80 -10.26
N GLY A 44 6.64 -2.37 -11.36
CA GLY A 44 5.33 -2.90 -11.79
C GLY A 44 4.27 -2.97 -10.67
N VAL A 45 3.14 -3.62 -10.94
CA VAL A 45 2.06 -3.79 -9.93
C VAL A 45 2.57 -4.47 -8.65
N ALA A 46 3.55 -5.38 -8.79
CA ALA A 46 4.12 -6.11 -7.67
C ALA A 46 4.81 -5.20 -6.64
N ALA A 47 5.68 -4.29 -7.06
CA ALA A 47 6.36 -3.40 -6.14
C ALA A 47 5.40 -2.38 -5.53
N LEU A 48 4.48 -1.83 -6.33
CA LEU A 48 3.44 -0.92 -5.83
C LEU A 48 2.61 -1.60 -4.74
N LEU A 49 2.16 -2.83 -4.98
CA LEU A 49 1.40 -3.61 -4.00
C LEU A 49 2.22 -3.93 -2.75
N ASN A 50 3.47 -4.36 -2.92
CA ASN A 50 4.35 -4.67 -1.79
C ASN A 50 4.67 -3.42 -0.95
N ARG A 51 4.78 -2.23 -1.56
CA ARG A 51 4.93 -0.96 -0.85
C ARG A 51 3.74 -0.66 0.06
N LEU A 52 2.52 -0.84 -0.45
CA LEU A 52 1.30 -0.66 0.37
C LEU A 52 1.28 -1.59 1.59
N PHE A 53 1.56 -2.88 1.39
CA PHE A 53 1.70 -3.85 2.49
C PHE A 53 2.83 -3.48 3.47
N ALA A 54 3.87 -2.82 2.98
CA ALA A 54 5.03 -2.47 3.77
C ALA A 54 4.82 -1.23 4.62
N THR A 55 4.04 -0.25 4.16
CA THR A 55 3.99 1.07 4.79
C THR A 55 2.62 1.37 5.40
N ILE A 56 1.52 0.94 4.78
CA ILE A 56 0.17 1.19 5.29
C ILE A 56 -0.21 0.07 6.24
N TYR A 57 -0.23 0.35 7.54
CA TYR A 57 -0.77 -0.53 8.58
C TYR A 57 -1.03 0.27 9.86
N PRO A 58 -1.95 -0.14 10.74
CA PRO A 58 -2.23 0.57 11.98
C PRO A 58 -1.02 0.60 12.93
N PRO A 59 -0.83 1.66 13.73
CA PRO A 59 0.35 1.81 14.59
C PRO A 59 0.45 0.73 15.69
N ASP A 60 -0.69 0.21 16.14
CA ASP A 60 -0.76 -0.74 17.26
C ASP A 60 -0.53 -2.20 16.84
N ARG A 61 -0.28 -2.45 15.56
CA ARG A 61 -0.01 -3.80 15.05
C ARG A 61 1.00 -3.81 13.90
N GLY A 62 1.46 -5.01 13.56
CA GLY A 62 2.36 -5.23 12.44
C GLY A 62 1.71 -5.00 11.07
N ARG A 63 2.54 -5.16 10.04
CA ARG A 63 2.18 -5.07 8.61
C ARG A 63 1.03 -6.01 8.28
N PHE A 64 0.18 -5.59 7.34
CA PHE A 64 -0.87 -6.47 6.84
C PHE A 64 -0.30 -7.72 6.18
N THR A 65 -1.03 -8.83 6.28
CA THR A 65 -0.70 -10.06 5.55
C THR A 65 -1.62 -10.25 4.35
N SER A 66 -1.18 -11.03 3.37
CA SER A 66 -2.05 -11.41 2.24
C SER A 66 -3.32 -12.15 2.71
N GLN A 67 -3.23 -12.91 3.80
CA GLN A 67 -4.37 -13.63 4.37
C GLN A 67 -5.41 -12.68 4.97
N GLU A 68 -4.97 -11.56 5.56
CA GLU A 68 -5.88 -10.55 6.11
C GLU A 68 -6.67 -9.85 5.00
N LEU A 69 -6.03 -9.53 3.87
CA LEU A 69 -6.72 -8.95 2.72
C LEU A 69 -7.80 -9.92 2.20
N ILE A 70 -7.46 -11.20 2.05
CA ILE A 70 -8.40 -12.22 1.59
C ILE A 70 -9.59 -12.35 2.56
N GLN A 71 -9.33 -12.44 3.86
CA GLN A 71 -10.39 -12.50 4.87
C GLN A 71 -11.28 -11.24 4.87
N TRP A 72 -10.70 -10.06 4.64
CA TRP A 72 -11.46 -8.83 4.55
C TRP A 72 -12.41 -8.85 3.34
N LEU A 73 -11.94 -9.33 2.18
CA LEU A 73 -12.77 -9.51 0.99
C LEU A 73 -13.91 -10.50 1.23
N GLU A 74 -13.60 -11.65 1.84
CA GLU A 74 -14.57 -12.71 2.13
C GLU A 74 -15.71 -12.21 3.02
N ARG A 75 -15.40 -11.37 4.02
CA ARG A 75 -16.41 -10.71 4.88
C ARG A 75 -17.29 -9.74 4.11
N GLY A 76 -16.78 -9.15 3.03
CA GLY A 76 -17.53 -8.30 2.10
C GLY A 76 -18.33 -9.04 1.04
N GLY A 77 -18.32 -10.39 1.04
CA GLY A 77 -18.99 -11.21 0.03
C GLY A 77 -18.24 -11.31 -1.30
N MET A 78 -16.97 -10.89 -1.33
CA MET A 78 -16.09 -10.96 -2.50
C MET A 78 -14.98 -11.98 -2.24
N SER A 79 -14.37 -12.53 -3.28
CA SER A 79 -13.29 -13.49 -3.12
C SER A 79 -12.15 -13.22 -4.08
N LEU A 80 -10.92 -13.34 -3.57
CA LEU A 80 -9.69 -13.28 -4.35
C LEU A 80 -8.83 -14.48 -3.94
N SER A 81 -8.40 -15.29 -4.91
CA SER A 81 -7.64 -16.49 -4.57
C SER A 81 -6.26 -16.15 -4.02
N ALA A 82 -5.86 -16.83 -2.93
CA ALA A 82 -4.54 -16.66 -2.33
C ALA A 82 -3.37 -16.88 -3.31
N PRO A 83 -3.42 -17.91 -4.20
CA PRO A 83 -2.38 -18.11 -5.21
C PRO A 83 -2.29 -16.93 -6.18
N TYR A 84 -3.41 -16.34 -6.58
CA TYR A 84 -3.41 -15.20 -7.51
C TYR A 84 -2.82 -13.94 -6.85
N LEU A 85 -3.19 -13.64 -5.60
CA LEU A 85 -2.60 -12.52 -4.87
C LEU A 85 -1.09 -12.72 -4.67
N SER A 86 -0.65 -13.94 -4.37
CA SER A 86 0.78 -14.27 -4.30
C SER A 86 1.47 -14.01 -5.64
N GLN A 87 0.90 -14.49 -6.75
CA GLN A 87 1.44 -14.26 -8.09
C GLN A 87 1.53 -12.78 -8.47
N LEU A 88 0.57 -11.95 -8.03
CA LEU A 88 0.62 -10.50 -8.20
C LEU A 88 1.77 -9.89 -7.39
N ARG A 89 1.92 -10.28 -6.13
CA ARG A 89 2.99 -9.79 -5.25
C ARG A 89 4.40 -10.19 -5.69
N THR A 90 4.55 -11.34 -6.34
CA THR A 90 5.83 -11.79 -6.91
C THR A 90 6.04 -11.33 -8.35
N GLY A 91 5.07 -10.67 -8.97
CA GLY A 91 5.13 -10.23 -10.37
C GLY A 91 5.05 -11.35 -11.41
N GLN A 92 4.67 -12.58 -11.00
CA GLN A 92 4.34 -13.66 -11.92
C GLN A 92 3.09 -13.31 -12.73
N ARG A 93 2.12 -12.65 -12.08
CA ARG A 93 1.02 -11.95 -12.73
C ARG A 93 1.28 -10.45 -12.61
N ARG A 94 1.14 -9.74 -13.72
CA ARG A 94 1.47 -8.30 -13.81
C ARG A 94 0.29 -7.41 -14.14
N ARG A 95 -0.82 -8.01 -14.61
CA ARG A 95 -2.01 -7.31 -15.09
C ARG A 95 -3.23 -7.81 -14.31
N PRO A 96 -3.50 -7.26 -13.12
CA PRO A 96 -4.79 -7.48 -12.46
C PRO A 96 -5.92 -6.83 -13.26
N SER A 97 -7.14 -7.33 -13.09
CA SER A 97 -8.33 -6.63 -13.61
C SER A 97 -8.54 -5.31 -12.85
N PRO A 98 -9.23 -4.33 -13.46
CA PRO A 98 -9.58 -3.08 -12.76
C PRO A 98 -10.33 -3.31 -11.45
N GLU A 99 -11.24 -4.28 -11.43
CA GLU A 99 -11.98 -4.69 -10.23
C GLU A 99 -11.03 -5.14 -9.10
N VAL A 100 -10.01 -5.94 -9.41
CA VAL A 100 -9.02 -6.36 -8.40
C VAL A 100 -8.20 -5.18 -7.90
N ILE A 101 -7.86 -4.21 -8.77
CA ILE A 101 -7.16 -2.98 -8.37
C ILE A 101 -8.02 -2.17 -7.40
N GLU A 102 -9.30 -1.99 -7.70
CA GLU A 102 -10.26 -1.26 -6.84
C GLU A 102 -10.36 -1.91 -5.45
N LEU A 103 -10.49 -3.23 -5.39
CA LEU A 103 -10.56 -3.97 -4.13
C LEU A 103 -9.30 -3.85 -3.28
N ILE A 104 -8.14 -3.92 -3.91
CA ILE A 104 -6.85 -3.71 -3.23
C ILE A 104 -6.76 -2.28 -2.70
N ALA A 105 -7.12 -1.29 -3.51
CA ALA A 105 -7.07 0.12 -3.11
C ALA A 105 -8.02 0.42 -1.95
N GLU A 106 -9.23 -0.14 -1.98
CA GLU A 106 -10.23 -0.01 -0.92
C GLU A 106 -9.73 -0.60 0.40
N PHE A 107 -9.12 -1.80 0.37
CA PHE A 107 -8.53 -2.42 1.55
C PHE A 107 -7.47 -1.54 2.23
N PHE A 108 -6.63 -0.86 1.43
CA PHE A 108 -5.60 0.05 1.94
C PHE A 108 -6.11 1.48 2.20
N GLY A 109 -7.37 1.77 1.89
CA GLY A 109 -7.96 3.10 2.08
C GLY A 109 -7.42 4.18 1.13
N ILE A 110 -6.98 3.79 -0.07
CA ILE A 110 -6.42 4.71 -1.09
C ILE A 110 -7.23 4.67 -2.38
N ARG A 111 -6.93 5.58 -3.32
CA ARG A 111 -7.54 5.54 -4.67
C ARG A 111 -6.81 4.53 -5.56
N ALA A 112 -7.58 3.86 -6.42
CA ALA A 112 -7.06 2.94 -7.44
C ALA A 112 -6.04 3.59 -8.39
N ASP A 113 -6.14 4.90 -8.57
CA ASP A 113 -5.24 5.72 -9.39
C ASP A 113 -3.76 5.56 -9.00
N TYR A 114 -3.46 5.10 -7.79
CA TYR A 114 -2.09 4.78 -7.39
C TYR A 114 -1.40 3.80 -8.36
N PHE A 115 -2.16 2.89 -8.96
CA PHE A 115 -1.62 1.89 -9.89
C PHE A 115 -1.52 2.40 -11.35
N THR A 116 -2.11 3.54 -11.69
CA THR A 116 -2.27 4.00 -13.09
C THR A 116 -1.80 5.43 -13.33
N ASP A 117 -1.97 6.33 -12.37
CA ASP A 117 -1.64 7.75 -12.43
C ASP A 117 -0.29 8.01 -11.70
N SER A 118 0.68 8.54 -12.43
CA SER A 118 2.02 8.83 -11.90
C SER A 118 2.04 9.98 -10.90
N ASP A 119 1.20 11.00 -11.11
CA ASP A 119 1.21 12.21 -10.30
C ASP A 119 0.57 11.93 -8.94
N TYR A 120 -0.56 11.23 -8.94
CA TYR A 120 -1.17 10.75 -7.70
C TYR A 120 -0.25 9.77 -6.96
N ARG A 121 0.42 8.88 -7.68
CA ARG A 121 1.38 7.95 -7.10
C ARG A 121 2.53 8.67 -6.41
N GLN A 122 3.17 9.63 -7.08
CA GLN A 122 4.30 10.37 -6.51
C GLN A 122 3.89 11.14 -5.26
N ALA A 123 2.71 11.77 -5.27
CA ALA A 123 2.19 12.48 -4.12
C ALA A 123 1.91 11.53 -2.93
N LEU A 124 1.33 10.35 -3.19
CA LEU A 124 1.08 9.36 -2.14
C LEU A 124 2.39 8.75 -1.63
N ASP A 125 3.34 8.44 -2.52
CA ASP A 125 4.64 7.88 -2.15
C ASP A 125 5.41 8.79 -1.20
N ALA A 126 5.39 10.12 -1.45
CA ALA A 126 6.01 11.08 -0.53
C ALA A 126 5.39 11.02 0.88
N GLU A 127 4.06 10.87 0.97
CA GLU A 127 3.36 10.73 2.26
C GLU A 127 3.68 9.38 2.93
N LEU A 128 3.77 8.30 2.15
CA LEU A 128 4.20 6.99 2.66
C LEU A 128 5.63 7.04 3.22
N ASP A 129 6.54 7.75 2.55
CA ASP A 129 7.91 7.93 3.04
C ASP A 129 7.95 8.70 4.37
N TRP A 130 7.10 9.72 4.53
CA TRP A 130 6.92 10.41 5.80
C TRP A 130 6.42 9.48 6.92
N LEU A 131 5.48 8.58 6.60
CA LEU A 131 4.96 7.60 7.57
C LEU A 131 6.04 6.61 8.03
N ASP A 132 6.87 6.12 7.11
CA ASP A 132 7.98 5.23 7.46
C ASP A 132 9.05 5.97 8.28
N LEU A 133 9.36 7.21 7.92
CA LEU A 133 10.30 8.05 8.68
C LEU A 133 9.77 8.32 10.10
N ALA A 134 8.50 8.69 10.25
CA ALA A 134 7.88 8.95 11.54
C ALA A 134 7.77 7.71 12.43
N ARG A 135 7.89 6.50 11.87
CA ARG A 135 7.94 5.23 12.62
C ARG A 135 9.35 4.80 12.99
N ASN A 136 10.37 5.39 12.38
CA ASN A 136 11.76 5.06 12.69
C ASN A 136 12.05 5.41 14.16
N PRO A 137 12.50 4.43 14.97
CA PRO A 137 12.73 4.64 16.41
C PRO A 137 13.80 5.70 16.69
N ASP A 138 14.80 5.83 15.81
CA ASP A 138 15.86 6.82 15.95
C ASP A 138 15.34 8.23 15.68
N VAL A 139 14.50 8.38 14.64
CA VAL A 139 13.83 9.66 14.36
C VAL A 139 12.94 10.06 15.52
N ARG A 140 12.13 9.13 16.05
CA ARG A 140 11.29 9.39 17.24
C ARG A 140 12.12 9.80 18.45
N ARG A 141 13.23 9.11 18.70
CA ARG A 141 14.13 9.43 19.80
C ARG A 141 14.75 10.82 19.64
N LEU A 142 15.26 11.12 18.45
CA LEU A 142 15.84 12.43 18.14
C LEU A 142 14.82 13.55 18.29
N THR A 143 13.61 13.38 17.76
CA THR A 143 12.56 14.39 17.89
C THR A 143 12.12 14.58 19.34
N SER A 144 11.98 13.51 20.13
CA SER A 144 11.73 13.60 21.57
C SER A 144 12.81 14.40 22.29
N LEU A 145 14.09 14.11 22.04
CA LEU A 145 15.20 14.85 22.65
C LEU A 145 15.21 16.33 22.23
N LEU A 146 14.96 16.64 20.95
CA LEU A 146 14.90 18.02 20.46
C LEU A 146 13.75 18.81 21.08
N LEU A 147 12.62 18.16 21.36
CA LEU A 147 11.46 18.78 22.00
C LEU A 147 11.72 19.12 23.49
N GLU A 148 12.63 18.40 24.15
CA GLU A 148 13.05 18.67 25.53
C GLU A 148 14.07 19.82 25.63
N LEU A 149 14.76 20.17 24.55
CA LEU A 149 15.66 21.33 24.50
C LEU A 149 14.86 22.65 24.51
N ASP A 150 15.45 23.67 25.11
CA ASP A 150 14.99 25.05 24.99
C ASP A 150 15.12 25.58 23.55
N ALA A 151 14.46 26.70 23.28
CA ALA A 151 14.38 27.26 21.93
C ALA A 151 15.75 27.65 21.35
N ASP A 152 16.64 28.23 22.16
CA ASP A 152 17.96 28.69 21.70
C ASP A 152 18.85 27.49 21.35
N SER A 153 18.88 26.47 22.21
CA SER A 153 19.61 25.23 21.95
C SER A 153 19.09 24.49 20.71
N ARG A 154 17.78 24.52 20.49
CA ARG A 154 17.14 23.90 19.32
C ARG A 154 17.49 24.65 18.03
N GLU A 155 17.45 25.97 18.00
CA GLU A 155 17.84 26.77 16.84
C GLU A 155 19.31 26.63 16.49
N GLN A 156 20.19 26.57 17.50
CA GLN A 156 21.63 26.31 17.29
C GLN A 156 21.86 24.95 16.64
N PHE A 157 21.15 23.93 17.11
CA PHE A 157 21.23 22.58 16.54
C PHE A 157 20.75 22.57 15.07
N LEU A 158 19.59 23.15 14.78
CA LEU A 158 19.04 23.20 13.41
C LEU A 158 19.97 23.96 12.46
N SER A 159 20.49 25.11 12.91
CA SER A 159 21.45 25.91 12.15
C SER A 159 22.74 25.15 11.83
N ALA A 160 23.27 24.37 12.78
CA ALA A 160 24.48 23.56 12.57
C ALA A 160 24.24 22.42 11.57
N CYS A 161 23.01 21.91 11.48
CA CYS A 161 22.60 20.90 10.49
C CYS A 161 22.27 21.50 9.11
N GLY A 162 22.20 22.83 8.98
CA GLY A 162 21.90 23.51 7.72
C GLY A 162 20.44 23.40 7.27
N VAL A 163 19.51 23.26 8.22
CA VAL A 163 18.06 23.17 7.99
C VAL A 163 17.36 24.39 8.58
#